data_AF-A0A7C6JFP5-F1
#
_entry.id   AF-A0A7C6JFP5-F1
#
_cell.length_a   1.000
_cell.length_b   1.000
_cell.length_c   1.000
_cell.angle_alpha   90.00
_cell.angle_beta   90.00
_cell.angle_gamma   90.00
#
_symmetry.space_group_name_H-M   'P 1'
#
loop_
_entity.id
_entity.type
_entity.pdbx_description
1 polymer ?
#
loop_
_entity_poly.entity_id
_entity_poly.type
_entity_poly.pdbx_seq_one_letter_code
_entity_poly.pdbx_strand_id
1 'polypeptide(L)'
;MEKAKLKKIYIAIGIAILLLAIGFYLYFFYPQVIPGLASTSLKQDVHILLIGLDDRESVVEGEVSADALVLAQLLVDGKEIKITNIVLNETVTFGEKIEKEQLETFLTGIGKLAGVDLNYYFTISYQGFVELVDKLGGITITREEELNVPDLDLALRQGNNTLSGSAALNYARFFDYTKDEAERVKRQQEVISAIIDKALNETTLVNIPQMFNTAITTYNSVDTNLEYTLVVDIIEYLMKNRELSINYGLITEGAD
;
A
#
# COMPACT_ATOMS: atom_id res chain seq x y z
N MET A 1 23.24 -13.69 -4.57
CA MET A 1 22.10 -14.16 -5.37
C MET A 1 20.93 -14.64 -4.49
N GLU A 2 21.20 -15.39 -3.42
CA GLU A 2 20.19 -15.91 -2.47
C GLU A 2 19.49 -14.83 -1.61
N LYS A 3 20.24 -13.84 -1.09
CA LYS A 3 19.67 -12.71 -0.30
C LYS A 3 18.69 -11.82 -1.09
N ALA A 4 18.89 -11.66 -2.40
CA ALA A 4 18.01 -10.87 -3.25
C ALA A 4 16.71 -11.61 -3.58
N LYS A 5 16.76 -12.94 -3.69
CA LYS A 5 15.56 -13.79 -3.77
C LYS A 5 14.80 -13.75 -2.45
N LEU A 6 15.49 -13.89 -1.31
CA LEU A 6 14.89 -13.77 0.03
C LEU A 6 14.15 -12.43 0.20
N LYS A 7 14.77 -11.31 -0.18
CA LYS A 7 14.15 -9.97 -0.06
C LYS A 7 12.86 -9.81 -0.87
N LYS A 8 12.80 -10.38 -2.08
CA LYS A 8 11.57 -10.42 -2.90
C LYS A 8 10.48 -11.27 -2.27
N ILE A 9 10.85 -12.37 -1.62
CA ILE A 9 9.90 -13.23 -0.89
C ILE A 9 9.28 -12.47 0.27
N TYR A 10 10.05 -11.67 1.01
CA TYR A 10 9.50 -10.84 2.06
C TYR A 10 8.53 -9.79 1.50
N ILE A 11 8.91 -9.04 0.45
CA ILE A 11 8.03 -8.05 -0.19
C ILE A 11 6.66 -8.63 -0.65
N ALA A 12 6.60 -9.89 -1.08
CA ALA A 12 5.33 -10.50 -1.48
C ALA A 12 4.45 -10.80 -0.27
N ILE A 13 5.05 -11.33 0.79
CA ILE A 13 4.30 -11.80 1.95
C ILE A 13 3.82 -10.60 2.80
N GLY A 14 4.42 -9.41 2.74
CA GLY A 14 3.87 -8.27 3.50
C GLY A 14 2.74 -7.54 2.81
N ILE A 15 2.65 -7.61 1.48
CA ILE A 15 1.43 -7.19 0.76
C ILE A 15 0.30 -8.14 1.16
N ALA A 16 0.59 -9.44 1.25
CA ALA A 16 -0.29 -10.40 1.90
C ALA A 16 -0.70 -9.93 3.29
N ILE A 17 0.25 -9.48 4.12
CA ILE A 17 -0.03 -9.12 5.51
C ILE A 17 -0.84 -7.83 5.66
N LEU A 18 -0.59 -6.84 4.81
CA LEU A 18 -1.43 -5.64 4.75
C LEU A 18 -2.87 -6.02 4.40
N LEU A 19 -3.01 -6.93 3.43
CA LEU A 19 -4.29 -7.52 3.08
C LEU A 19 -4.85 -8.30 4.28
N LEU A 20 -4.10 -9.19 4.96
CA LEU A 20 -4.50 -10.02 6.13
C LEU A 20 -5.24 -9.19 7.16
N ALA A 21 -4.69 -8.02 7.46
CA ALA A 21 -5.21 -7.16 8.49
C ALA A 21 -6.59 -6.61 8.16
N ILE A 22 -6.79 -6.22 6.89
CA ILE A 22 -8.08 -5.76 6.33
C ILE A 22 -9.11 -6.89 6.36
N GLY A 23 -8.67 -8.08 6.00
CA GLY A 23 -9.57 -9.21 6.02
C GLY A 23 -9.98 -9.59 7.44
N PHE A 24 -9.04 -9.80 8.34
CA PHE A 24 -9.33 -10.29 9.68
C PHE A 24 -10.29 -9.36 10.46
N TYR A 25 -10.28 -8.05 10.15
CA TYR A 25 -11.27 -7.08 10.61
C TYR A 25 -12.72 -7.46 10.21
N LEU A 26 -12.94 -7.83 8.94
CA LEU A 26 -14.25 -8.21 8.42
C LEU A 26 -14.79 -9.52 9.03
N TYR A 27 -13.90 -10.47 9.37
CA TYR A 27 -14.24 -11.72 10.07
C TYR A 27 -14.83 -11.50 11.46
N PHE A 28 -14.22 -10.60 12.23
CA PHE A 28 -14.49 -10.48 13.66
C PHE A 28 -15.73 -9.62 13.94
N PHE A 29 -16.00 -8.62 13.10
CA PHE A 29 -17.10 -7.66 13.31
C PHE A 29 -18.38 -7.96 12.53
N TYR A 30 -18.35 -8.87 11.55
CA TYR A 30 -19.54 -9.36 10.84
C TYR A 30 -19.67 -10.91 10.87
N PRO A 31 -19.73 -11.53 12.07
CA PRO A 31 -19.74 -13.00 12.21
C PRO A 31 -21.01 -13.68 11.67
N GLN A 32 -22.09 -12.91 11.44
CA GLN A 32 -23.37 -13.42 10.92
C GLN A 32 -23.30 -13.82 9.44
N VAL A 33 -22.19 -13.52 8.75
CA VAL A 33 -21.99 -13.75 7.31
C VAL A 33 -21.38 -15.15 7.03
N ILE A 34 -21.19 -16.01 8.04
CA ILE A 34 -20.34 -17.21 7.90
C ILE A 34 -21.10 -18.53 8.14
N PRO A 35 -21.45 -19.24 7.05
CA PRO A 35 -21.34 -20.68 6.98
C PRO A 35 -20.20 -21.10 6.03
N GLY A 36 -19.16 -21.70 6.60
CA GLY A 36 -18.12 -22.43 5.86
C GLY A 36 -16.94 -21.58 5.40
N LEU A 37 -15.78 -21.79 6.02
CA LEU A 37 -14.47 -21.58 5.39
C LEU A 37 -14.40 -22.54 4.18
N ALA A 38 -15.02 -22.14 3.09
CA ALA A 38 -14.94 -22.85 1.83
C ALA A 38 -13.51 -22.69 1.33
N SER A 39 -12.87 -23.82 1.06
CA SER A 39 -11.59 -23.91 0.37
C SER A 39 -11.67 -23.18 -0.98
N THR A 40 -11.33 -21.90 -0.99
CA THR A 40 -11.28 -21.12 -2.22
C THR A 40 -9.82 -20.85 -2.48
N SER A 41 -9.16 -21.78 -3.18
CA SER A 41 -7.85 -21.45 -3.74
C SER A 41 -8.05 -20.25 -4.65
N LEU A 42 -7.35 -19.14 -4.42
CA LEU A 42 -7.33 -18.03 -5.37
C LEU A 42 -6.96 -18.59 -6.76
N LYS A 43 -7.85 -18.48 -7.74
CA LYS A 43 -7.66 -19.02 -9.12
C LYS A 43 -7.58 -17.94 -10.19
N GLN A 44 -7.85 -16.70 -9.81
CA GLN A 44 -7.91 -15.56 -10.72
C GLN A 44 -6.97 -14.48 -10.23
N ASP A 45 -6.44 -13.71 -11.18
CA ASP A 45 -5.62 -12.56 -10.87
C ASP A 45 -6.42 -11.54 -10.05
N VAL A 46 -5.72 -10.85 -9.14
CA VAL A 46 -6.32 -9.85 -8.26
C VAL A 46 -5.62 -8.53 -8.47
N HIS A 47 -6.39 -7.48 -8.74
CA HIS A 47 -5.90 -6.13 -8.95
C HIS A 47 -6.50 -5.20 -7.89
N ILE A 48 -5.63 -4.51 -7.15
CA ILE A 48 -5.99 -3.63 -6.05
C ILE A 48 -5.30 -2.28 -6.27
N LEU A 49 -6.08 -1.20 -6.30
CA LEU A 49 -5.53 0.16 -6.33
C LEU A 49 -5.37 0.68 -4.91
N LEU A 50 -4.13 0.96 -4.52
CA LEU A 50 -3.80 1.66 -3.29
C LEU A 50 -3.79 3.17 -3.57
N ILE A 51 -4.53 3.93 -2.77
CA ILE A 51 -4.70 5.38 -2.91
C ILE A 51 -4.24 6.06 -1.62
N GLY A 52 -3.17 6.84 -1.71
CA GLY A 52 -2.73 7.72 -0.63
C GLY A 52 -3.45 9.06 -0.71
N LEU A 53 -4.17 9.43 0.35
CA LEU A 53 -4.97 10.64 0.43
C LEU A 53 -4.27 11.70 1.29
N ASP A 54 -4.10 12.90 0.75
CA ASP A 54 -3.72 14.09 1.51
C ASP A 54 -4.95 14.66 2.20
N ASP A 55 -5.08 14.39 3.50
CA ASP A 55 -6.16 14.80 4.38
C ASP A 55 -5.77 15.97 5.30
N ARG A 56 -4.67 16.67 5.01
CA ARG A 56 -4.26 17.83 5.81
C ARG A 56 -5.33 18.93 5.74
N GLU A 57 -5.50 19.69 6.82
CA GLU A 57 -6.37 20.88 6.91
C GLU A 57 -6.10 21.96 5.81
N SER A 58 -5.05 21.76 5.01
CA SER A 58 -4.59 22.63 3.92
C SER A 58 -5.27 22.37 2.57
N VAL A 59 -6.03 21.28 2.43
CA VAL A 59 -6.89 21.09 1.26
C VAL A 59 -8.05 22.08 1.37
N VAL A 60 -8.53 22.63 0.25
CA VAL A 60 -9.71 23.49 0.21
C VAL A 60 -10.77 22.92 1.14
N GLU A 61 -11.33 23.73 2.04
CA GLU A 61 -12.28 23.31 3.08
C GLU A 61 -13.33 22.33 2.49
N GLY A 62 -13.16 21.03 2.78
CA GLY A 62 -14.04 19.96 2.28
C GLY A 62 -13.57 19.14 1.06
N GLU A 63 -12.29 19.15 0.66
CA GLU A 63 -11.74 18.27 -0.38
C GLU A 63 -10.56 17.40 0.12
N VAL A 64 -10.28 16.27 -0.55
CA VAL A 64 -9.16 15.35 -0.25
C VAL A 64 -8.47 14.99 -1.56
N SER A 65 -7.14 15.08 -1.64
CA SER A 65 -6.39 14.84 -2.89
C SER A 65 -5.72 13.46 -2.91
N ALA A 66 -5.75 12.76 -4.05
CA ALA A 66 -4.93 11.56 -4.23
C ALA A 66 -3.49 11.97 -4.59
N ASP A 67 -2.57 11.72 -3.66
CA ASP A 67 -1.15 12.04 -3.79
C ASP A 67 -0.29 10.84 -4.21
N ALA A 68 -0.80 9.62 -4.05
CA ALA A 68 -0.13 8.41 -4.48
C ALA A 68 -1.12 7.39 -5.01
N LEU A 69 -0.84 6.83 -6.19
CA LEU A 69 -1.60 5.75 -6.81
C LEU A 69 -0.67 4.58 -7.08
N VAL A 70 -0.97 3.44 -6.47
CA VAL A 70 -0.17 2.21 -6.64
C VAL A 70 -1.10 1.05 -6.96
N LEU A 71 -0.99 0.53 -8.17
CA LEU A 71 -1.69 -0.66 -8.62
C LEU A 71 -0.89 -1.90 -8.22
N ALA A 72 -1.41 -2.65 -7.25
CA ALA A 72 -0.91 -3.96 -6.85
C ALA A 72 -1.67 -5.06 -7.59
N GLN A 73 -0.93 -5.88 -8.35
CA GLN A 73 -1.48 -6.98 -9.12
C GLN A 73 -0.87 -8.29 -8.62
N LEU A 74 -1.71 -9.22 -8.20
CA LEU A 74 -1.34 -10.59 -7.90
C LEU A 74 -1.73 -11.47 -9.08
N LEU A 75 -0.74 -11.89 -9.86
CA LEU A 75 -0.91 -12.77 -10.99
C LEU A 75 -0.74 -14.22 -10.52
N VAL A 76 -1.86 -14.93 -10.42
CA VAL A 76 -1.94 -16.26 -9.79
C VAL A 76 -1.22 -17.30 -10.65
N ASP A 77 -1.54 -17.36 -11.93
CA ASP A 77 -0.92 -18.33 -12.84
C ASP A 77 0.57 -18.00 -13.09
N GLY A 78 0.88 -16.71 -13.18
CA GLY A 78 2.24 -16.21 -13.38
C GLY A 78 3.14 -16.31 -12.15
N LYS A 79 2.57 -16.56 -10.96
CA LYS A 79 3.28 -16.50 -9.67
C LYS A 79 4.06 -15.20 -9.52
N GLU A 80 3.40 -14.09 -9.83
CA GLU A 80 4.02 -12.78 -9.90
C GLU A 80 3.19 -11.76 -9.11
N ILE A 81 3.88 -10.84 -8.44
CA ILE A 81 3.29 -9.61 -7.93
C ILE A 81 3.87 -8.45 -8.71
N LYS A 82 3.00 -7.61 -9.27
CA LYS A 82 3.39 -6.40 -9.97
C LYS A 82 2.89 -5.17 -9.21
N ILE A 83 3.83 -4.33 -8.79
CA ILE A 83 3.57 -3.07 -8.08
C ILE A 83 3.85 -1.92 -9.03
N THR A 84 2.78 -1.31 -9.54
CA THR A 84 2.88 -0.26 -10.56
C THR A 84 2.45 1.06 -9.97
N ASN A 85 3.37 2.01 -9.86
CA ASN A 85 2.99 3.38 -9.53
C ASN A 85 2.32 4.02 -10.75
N ILE A 86 1.26 4.80 -10.51
CA ILE A 86 0.53 5.52 -11.55
C ILE A 86 0.69 7.01 -11.26
N VAL A 87 1.19 7.74 -12.25
CA VAL A 87 1.35 9.20 -12.21
C VAL A 87 0.39 9.79 -13.23
N LEU A 88 -0.53 10.60 -12.75
CA LEU A 88 -1.50 11.32 -13.56
C LEU A 88 -1.00 12.73 -13.86
N ASN A 89 -1.51 13.33 -14.93
CA ASN A 89 -1.13 14.70 -15.31
C ASN A 89 -1.81 15.75 -14.43
N GLU A 90 -2.99 15.43 -13.91
CA GLU A 90 -3.78 16.32 -13.06
C GLU A 90 -3.96 15.70 -11.68
N THR A 91 -3.98 16.55 -10.64
CA THR A 91 -4.32 16.12 -9.29
C THR A 91 -5.78 15.70 -9.25
N VAL A 92 -6.02 14.51 -8.72
CA VAL A 92 -7.39 14.00 -8.50
C VAL A 92 -7.84 14.42 -7.11
N THR A 93 -8.95 15.15 -7.04
CA THR A 93 -9.59 15.52 -5.79
C THR A 93 -10.92 14.79 -5.62
N PHE A 94 -11.20 14.44 -4.37
CA PHE A 94 -12.48 13.92 -3.90
C PHE A 94 -13.09 14.93 -2.94
N GLY A 95 -14.41 14.90 -2.76
CA GLY A 95 -15.05 15.64 -1.67
C GLY A 95 -14.65 15.08 -0.30
N GLU A 96 -15.00 15.80 0.78
CA GLU A 96 -14.76 15.43 2.20
C GLU A 96 -15.14 13.97 2.48
N LYS A 97 -16.19 13.52 1.80
CA LYS A 97 -16.56 12.12 1.68
C LYS A 97 -16.37 11.67 0.24
N ILE A 98 -15.62 10.60 0.05
CA ILE A 98 -15.49 9.94 -1.26
C ILE A 98 -16.83 9.29 -1.59
N GLU A 99 -17.56 9.87 -2.54
CA GLU A 99 -18.81 9.30 -3.00
C GLU A 99 -18.56 8.05 -3.86
N LYS A 100 -19.37 7.02 -3.64
CA LYS A 100 -19.17 5.69 -4.26
C LYS A 100 -19.09 5.75 -5.79
N GLU A 101 -19.96 6.54 -6.41
CA GLU A 101 -20.01 6.71 -7.88
C GLU A 101 -18.75 7.38 -8.44
N GLN A 102 -18.21 8.38 -7.73
CA GLN A 102 -16.96 9.04 -8.10
C GLN A 102 -15.80 8.05 -8.06
N LEU A 103 -15.75 7.23 -7.00
CA LEU A 103 -14.71 6.22 -6.85
C LEU A 103 -14.82 5.10 -7.90
N GLU A 104 -16.03 4.60 -8.20
CA GLU A 104 -16.26 3.60 -9.25
C GLU A 104 -15.82 4.11 -10.64
N THR A 105 -16.12 5.37 -10.94
CA THR A 105 -15.69 6.03 -12.18
C THR A 105 -14.17 6.13 -12.23
N PHE A 106 -13.55 6.54 -11.13
CA PHE A 106 -12.10 6.67 -11.01
C PHE A 106 -11.40 5.31 -11.21
N LEU A 107 -11.85 4.26 -10.51
CA LEU A 107 -11.30 2.90 -10.67
C LEU A 107 -11.44 2.38 -12.10
N THR A 108 -12.57 2.65 -12.75
CA THR A 108 -12.76 2.28 -14.17
C THR A 108 -11.76 2.99 -15.09
N GLY A 109 -11.50 4.28 -14.85
CA GLY A 109 -10.52 5.06 -15.61
C GLY A 109 -9.10 4.51 -15.43
N ILE A 110 -8.70 4.28 -14.19
CA ILE A 110 -7.38 3.72 -13.85
C ILE A 110 -7.20 2.30 -14.41
N GLY A 111 -8.24 1.46 -14.33
CA GLY A 111 -8.22 0.12 -14.92
C GLY A 111 -7.99 0.15 -16.43
N LYS A 112 -8.69 1.05 -17.14
CA LYS A 112 -8.48 1.26 -18.58
C LYS A 112 -7.07 1.73 -18.90
N LEU A 113 -6.55 2.71 -18.14
CA LEU A 113 -5.19 3.22 -18.31
C LEU A 113 -4.14 2.10 -18.11
N ALA A 114 -4.35 1.25 -17.11
CA ALA A 114 -3.45 0.14 -16.81
C ALA A 114 -3.68 -1.12 -17.67
N GLY A 115 -4.75 -1.17 -18.46
CA GLY A 115 -5.13 -2.32 -19.27
C GLY A 115 -5.58 -3.53 -18.45
N VAL A 116 -6.19 -3.30 -17.27
CA VAL A 116 -6.64 -4.36 -16.35
C VAL A 116 -8.05 -4.10 -15.83
N ASP A 117 -8.77 -5.17 -15.50
CA ASP A 117 -10.01 -5.06 -14.73
C ASP A 117 -9.67 -4.75 -13.27
N LEU A 118 -10.03 -3.53 -12.83
CA LEU A 118 -9.72 -3.03 -11.50
C LEU A 118 -10.97 -3.05 -10.63
N ASN A 119 -11.08 -4.04 -9.76
CA ASN A 119 -12.28 -4.30 -8.98
C ASN A 119 -12.13 -3.94 -7.51
N TYR A 120 -10.89 -3.79 -7.03
CA TYR A 120 -10.60 -3.54 -5.62
C TYR A 120 -9.78 -2.27 -5.42
N TYR A 121 -10.02 -1.63 -4.28
CA TYR A 121 -9.27 -0.47 -3.85
C TYR A 121 -8.99 -0.49 -2.35
N PHE A 122 -8.00 0.30 -1.95
CA PHE A 122 -7.68 0.59 -0.56
C PHE A 122 -7.23 2.04 -0.49
N THR A 123 -7.92 2.87 0.29
CA THR A 123 -7.49 4.24 0.57
C THR A 123 -6.82 4.31 1.94
N ILE A 124 -5.84 5.20 2.06
CA ILE A 124 -5.23 5.52 3.35
C ILE A 124 -4.88 7.00 3.42
N SER A 125 -5.28 7.64 4.52
CA SER A 125 -4.95 9.02 4.81
C SER A 125 -3.52 9.16 5.35
N TYR A 126 -2.95 10.35 5.35
CA TYR A 126 -1.61 10.57 5.89
C TYR A 126 -1.52 10.21 7.36
N GLN A 127 -2.52 10.57 8.15
CA GLN A 127 -2.59 10.18 9.55
C GLN A 127 -2.65 8.66 9.71
N GLY A 128 -3.50 7.98 8.94
CA GLY A 128 -3.59 6.51 8.97
C GLY A 128 -2.27 5.82 8.61
N PHE A 129 -1.54 6.35 7.63
CA PHE A 129 -0.23 5.85 7.25
C PHE A 129 0.80 6.00 8.38
N VAL A 130 0.86 7.17 9.01
CA VAL A 130 1.79 7.45 10.12
C VAL A 130 1.56 6.46 11.25
N GLU A 131 0.31 6.30 11.67
CA GLU A 131 -0.06 5.38 12.76
C GLU A 131 0.28 3.92 12.43
N LEU A 132 0.00 3.48 11.20
CA LEU A 132 0.35 2.14 10.74
C LEU A 132 1.84 1.87 10.91
N VAL A 133 2.69 2.78 10.45
CA VAL A 133 4.15 2.64 10.53
C VAL A 133 4.64 2.72 11.97
N ASP A 134 4.12 3.64 12.78
CA ASP A 134 4.53 3.78 14.19
C ASP A 134 4.14 2.55 15.01
N LYS A 135 2.98 1.97 14.75
CA LYS A 135 2.54 0.72 15.37
C LYS A 135 3.49 -0.42 15.02
N LEU A 136 3.94 -0.51 13.78
CA LEU A 136 4.97 -1.46 13.37
C LEU A 136 6.31 -1.20 14.09
N GLY A 137 6.46 -0.13 14.88
CA GLY A 137 7.72 0.24 15.52
C GLY A 137 8.68 0.93 14.56
N GLY A 138 8.15 1.57 13.53
CA GLY A 138 8.90 2.19 12.45
C GLY A 138 9.34 1.20 11.36
N ILE A 139 9.82 1.75 10.24
CA ILE A 139 10.33 0.98 9.10
C ILE A 139 11.81 1.24 8.87
N THR A 140 12.53 0.29 8.27
CA THR A 140 13.97 0.47 7.97
C THR A 140 14.19 0.78 6.50
N ILE A 141 14.79 1.94 6.21
CA ILE A 141 15.24 2.35 4.87
C ILE A 141 16.77 2.32 4.82
N THR A 142 17.32 1.69 3.78
CA THR A 142 18.76 1.65 3.53
C THR A 142 19.11 2.69 2.46
N ARG A 143 19.99 3.63 2.80
CA ARG A 143 20.45 4.70 1.91
C ARG A 143 21.87 4.45 1.43
N GLU A 144 22.10 4.65 0.13
CA GLU A 144 23.45 4.62 -0.46
C GLU A 144 24.25 5.88 -0.13
N GLU A 145 23.54 7.00 0.00
CA GLU A 145 24.09 8.32 0.34
C GLU A 145 23.18 9.03 1.35
N GLU A 146 23.77 9.93 2.13
CA GLU A 146 23.04 10.78 3.07
C GLU A 146 21.94 11.57 2.35
N LEU A 147 20.79 11.71 3.01
CA LEU A 147 19.69 12.58 2.59
C LEU A 147 19.37 13.50 3.76
N ASN A 148 19.57 14.80 3.56
CA ASN A 148 19.21 15.80 4.56
C ASN A 148 18.27 16.83 3.93
N VAL A 149 17.02 16.84 4.39
CA VAL A 149 15.97 17.77 3.99
C VAL A 149 15.41 18.42 5.26
N PRO A 150 16.03 19.51 5.74
CA PRO A 150 15.66 20.14 7.01
C PRO A 150 14.20 20.59 7.08
N ASP A 151 13.66 21.08 5.96
CA ASP A 151 12.27 21.55 5.87
C ASP A 151 11.24 20.43 6.08
N LEU A 152 11.65 19.16 5.93
CA LEU A 152 10.82 17.98 6.16
C LEU A 152 11.24 17.21 7.42
N ASP A 153 12.14 17.77 8.25
CA ASP A 153 12.77 17.10 9.40
C ASP A 153 13.32 15.70 9.04
N LEU A 154 13.90 15.59 7.84
CA LEU A 154 14.35 14.31 7.29
C LEU A 154 15.87 14.30 7.17
N ALA A 155 16.54 13.67 8.13
CA ALA A 155 17.99 13.48 8.13
C ALA A 155 18.35 11.98 8.19
N LEU A 156 18.65 11.40 7.02
CA LEU A 156 19.02 10.00 6.87
C LEU A 156 20.51 9.87 6.55
N ARG A 157 21.25 9.13 7.38
CA ARG A 157 22.66 8.82 7.12
C ARG A 157 22.81 7.73 6.05
N GLN A 158 24.01 7.59 5.51
CA GLN A 158 24.36 6.41 4.73
C GLN A 158 24.16 5.11 5.57
N GLY A 159 23.60 4.07 4.95
CA GLY A 159 23.28 2.80 5.57
C GLY A 159 21.83 2.70 6.06
N ASN A 160 21.60 1.85 7.07
CA ASN A 160 20.25 1.58 7.59
C ASN A 160 19.77 2.70 8.53
N ASN A 161 18.57 3.19 8.28
CA ASN A 161 17.87 4.19 9.09
C ASN A 161 16.49 3.63 9.47
N THR A 162 16.12 3.73 10.74
CA THR A 162 14.76 3.41 11.18
C THR A 162 13.94 4.69 11.24
N LEU A 163 12.87 4.75 10.46
CA LEU A 163 12.01 5.90 10.30
C LEU A 163 10.72 5.67 11.10
N SER A 164 10.29 6.67 11.86
CA SER A 164 8.92 6.77 12.39
C SER A 164 7.91 6.92 11.25
N GLY A 165 6.63 6.87 11.56
CA GLY A 165 5.56 7.09 10.58
C GLY A 165 5.64 8.45 9.91
N SER A 166 5.88 9.51 10.70
CA SER A 166 6.06 10.87 10.16
C SER A 166 7.27 10.97 9.22
N ALA A 167 8.42 10.42 9.62
CA ALA A 167 9.63 10.42 8.80
C ALA A 167 9.46 9.56 7.53
N ALA A 168 8.77 8.41 7.63
CA ALA A 168 8.45 7.55 6.50
C ALA A 168 7.53 8.25 5.49
N LEU A 169 6.53 8.99 5.99
CA LEU A 169 5.61 9.76 5.17
C LEU A 169 6.38 10.87 4.42
N ASN A 170 7.19 11.64 5.14
CA ASN A 170 8.00 12.71 4.55
C ASN A 170 9.00 12.16 3.53
N TYR A 171 9.60 11.00 3.80
CA TYR A 171 10.49 10.31 2.85
C TYR A 171 9.75 9.91 1.56
N ALA A 172 8.55 9.34 1.65
CA ALA A 172 7.75 8.92 0.50
C ALA A 172 7.26 10.10 -0.34
N ARG A 173 6.97 11.24 0.30
CA ARG A 173 6.38 12.44 -0.33
C ARG A 173 7.41 13.42 -0.87
N PHE A 174 8.65 13.36 -0.37
CA PHE A 174 9.70 14.29 -0.78
C PHE A 174 9.79 14.37 -2.31
N PHE A 175 9.66 15.57 -2.87
CA PHE A 175 9.84 15.82 -4.28
C PHE A 175 11.02 16.77 -4.44
N ASP A 176 12.06 16.31 -5.11
CA ASP A 176 13.20 17.14 -5.45
C ASP A 176 12.93 17.73 -6.84
N TYR A 177 12.70 19.05 -6.92
CA TYR A 177 12.42 19.76 -8.17
C TYR A 177 13.58 19.70 -9.19
N THR A 178 14.76 19.22 -8.78
CA THR A 178 15.90 18.99 -9.67
C THR A 178 15.93 17.58 -10.27
N LYS A 179 15.00 16.71 -9.82
CA LYS A 179 14.92 15.30 -10.18
C LYS A 179 13.60 14.99 -10.86
N ASP A 180 13.59 13.86 -11.54
CA ASP A 180 12.37 13.32 -12.14
C ASP A 180 11.47 12.68 -11.07
N GLU A 181 10.17 12.66 -11.35
CA GLU A 181 9.11 12.00 -10.60
C GLU A 181 9.44 10.53 -10.25
N ALA A 182 10.22 9.89 -11.12
CA ALA A 182 10.75 8.55 -10.93
C ALA A 182 11.48 8.35 -9.58
N GLU A 183 12.15 9.38 -9.04
CA GLU A 183 12.83 9.27 -7.75
C GLU A 183 11.83 9.25 -6.58
N ARG A 184 10.75 10.03 -6.67
CA ARG A 184 9.65 10.00 -5.69
C ARG A 184 8.98 8.64 -5.70
N VAL A 185 8.66 8.14 -6.89
CA VAL A 185 8.12 6.78 -7.10
C VAL A 185 9.01 5.71 -6.47
N LYS A 186 10.34 5.80 -6.67
CA LYS A 186 11.29 4.86 -6.07
C LYS A 186 11.20 4.86 -4.55
N ARG A 187 11.10 6.03 -3.90
CA ARG A 187 10.98 6.11 -2.43
C ARG A 187 9.66 5.54 -1.93
N GLN A 188 8.55 5.73 -2.66
CA GLN A 188 7.28 5.08 -2.33
C GLN A 188 7.40 3.55 -2.38
N GLN A 189 8.07 3.00 -3.40
CA GLN A 189 8.32 1.56 -3.52
C GLN A 189 9.22 1.03 -2.39
N GLU A 190 10.25 1.79 -1.99
CA GLU A 190 11.12 1.45 -0.86
C GLU A 190 10.34 1.41 0.46
N VAL A 191 9.46 2.38 0.69
CA VAL A 191 8.60 2.45 1.89
C VAL A 191 7.63 1.27 1.95
N ILE A 192 6.93 0.98 0.85
CA ILE A 192 6.05 -0.19 0.76
C ILE A 192 6.84 -1.46 1.09
N SER A 193 8.00 -1.63 0.47
CA SER A 193 8.89 -2.79 0.71
C SER A 193 9.34 -2.90 2.17
N ALA A 194 9.61 -1.78 2.84
CA ALA A 194 10.05 -1.77 4.23
C ALA A 194 8.91 -2.04 5.22
N ILE A 195 7.70 -1.53 4.97
CA ILE A 195 6.48 -1.86 5.73
C ILE A 195 6.26 -3.37 5.72
N ILE A 196 6.35 -3.93 4.53
CA ILE A 196 6.22 -5.36 4.30
C ILE A 196 7.28 -6.15 5.07
N ASP A 197 8.56 -5.82 4.87
CA ASP A 197 9.66 -6.53 5.50
C ASP A 197 9.52 -6.49 7.03
N LYS A 198 9.07 -5.36 7.58
CA LYS A 198 8.82 -5.20 9.01
C LYS A 198 7.67 -6.08 9.50
N ALA A 199 6.56 -6.12 8.76
CA ALA A 199 5.39 -6.92 9.10
C ALA A 199 5.68 -8.43 9.13
N LEU A 200 6.71 -8.89 8.41
CA LEU A 200 7.08 -10.30 8.29
C LEU A 200 8.15 -10.80 9.23
N ASN A 201 9.16 -9.97 9.47
CA ASN A 201 10.35 -10.38 10.20
C ASN A 201 10.13 -10.38 11.71
N GLU A 202 9.10 -9.67 12.18
CA GLU A 202 8.69 -9.72 13.57
C GLU A 202 7.51 -10.68 13.71
N THR A 203 7.43 -11.39 14.84
CA THR A 203 6.27 -12.21 15.29
C THR A 203 4.98 -11.38 15.47
N THR A 204 4.89 -10.23 14.83
CA THR A 204 3.82 -9.24 14.81
C THR A 204 2.56 -9.76 14.11
N LEU A 205 2.66 -10.85 13.32
CA LEU A 205 1.49 -11.60 12.81
C LEU A 205 0.43 -11.87 13.89
N VAL A 206 0.85 -12.04 15.16
CA VAL A 206 -0.06 -12.28 16.29
C VAL A 206 -0.78 -11.00 16.78
N ASN A 207 -0.20 -9.81 16.56
CA ASN A 207 -0.68 -8.52 17.10
C ASN A 207 -1.23 -7.56 16.04
N ILE A 208 -1.05 -7.86 14.76
CA ILE A 208 -1.58 -7.08 13.62
C ILE A 208 -3.08 -6.74 13.77
N PRO A 209 -3.95 -7.64 14.24
CA PRO A 209 -5.37 -7.30 14.46
C PRO A 209 -5.61 -6.13 15.43
N GLN A 210 -4.85 -6.04 16.53
CA GLN A 210 -4.98 -4.95 17.51
C GLN A 210 -4.38 -3.63 17.00
N MET A 211 -3.32 -3.72 16.19
CA MET A 211 -2.67 -2.56 15.61
C MET A 211 -3.60 -1.87 14.60
N PHE A 212 -4.24 -2.66 13.73
CA PHE A 212 -5.20 -2.16 12.75
C PHE A 212 -6.52 -1.71 13.37
N ASN A 213 -7.00 -2.35 14.45
CA ASN A 213 -8.19 -1.90 15.17
C ASN A 213 -8.08 -0.42 15.57
N THR A 214 -6.93 0.05 16.06
CA THR A 214 -6.76 1.48 16.35
C THR A 214 -6.67 2.32 15.07
N ALA A 215 -5.91 1.91 14.04
CA ALA A 215 -5.73 2.74 12.83
C ALA A 215 -7.03 2.89 11.99
N ILE A 216 -7.94 1.91 12.05
CA ILE A 216 -9.25 1.95 11.38
C ILE A 216 -10.29 2.70 12.22
N THR A 217 -10.30 2.52 13.56
CA THR A 217 -11.29 3.16 14.44
C THR A 217 -10.92 4.58 14.85
N THR A 218 -9.65 4.95 14.73
CA THR A 218 -9.15 6.29 15.00
C THR A 218 -9.15 7.02 13.65
N TYR A 219 -10.13 7.91 13.45
CA TYR A 219 -10.20 8.91 12.35
C TYR A 219 -10.75 8.55 10.96
N ASN A 220 -11.40 7.39 10.72
CA ASN A 220 -11.89 7.05 9.35
C ASN A 220 -10.77 7.10 8.27
N SER A 221 -9.52 6.83 8.66
CA SER A 221 -8.35 7.04 7.81
C SER A 221 -8.12 5.97 6.73
N VAL A 222 -8.99 4.96 6.64
CA VAL A 222 -8.89 3.84 5.70
C VAL A 222 -10.28 3.47 5.17
N ASP A 223 -10.41 3.31 3.85
CA ASP A 223 -11.61 2.80 3.18
C ASP A 223 -11.26 1.74 2.12
N THR A 224 -12.10 0.72 1.96
CA THR A 224 -11.84 -0.40 1.03
C THR A 224 -13.10 -1.22 0.74
N ASN A 225 -13.17 -1.77 -0.47
CA ASN A 225 -14.17 -2.78 -0.86
C ASN A 225 -13.59 -4.21 -0.89
N LEU A 226 -12.40 -4.45 -0.34
CA LEU A 226 -11.83 -5.78 -0.22
C LEU A 226 -12.67 -6.63 0.73
N GLU A 227 -13.11 -7.80 0.26
CA GLU A 227 -13.79 -8.76 1.12
C GLU A 227 -12.80 -9.57 1.97
N TYR A 228 -13.23 -10.02 3.15
CA TYR A 228 -12.39 -10.83 4.04
C TYR A 228 -11.83 -12.07 3.35
N THR A 229 -12.74 -12.77 2.69
CA THR A 229 -12.50 -14.05 2.06
C THR A 229 -11.40 -13.92 1.02
N LEU A 230 -11.54 -12.92 0.14
CA LEU A 230 -10.52 -12.58 -0.85
C LEU A 230 -9.18 -12.29 -0.20
N VAL A 231 -9.18 -11.48 0.87
CA VAL A 231 -7.96 -11.21 1.61
C VAL A 231 -7.33 -12.54 2.03
N VAL A 232 -8.02 -13.37 2.81
CA VAL A 232 -7.49 -14.64 3.35
C VAL A 232 -6.93 -15.52 2.24
N ASP A 233 -7.66 -15.61 1.13
CA ASP A 233 -7.25 -16.38 -0.05
C ASP A 233 -5.93 -15.87 -0.63
N ILE A 234 -5.74 -14.54 -0.71
CA ILE A 234 -4.47 -13.93 -1.11
C ILE A 234 -3.35 -14.36 -0.17
N ILE A 235 -3.58 -14.45 1.14
CA ILE A 235 -2.49 -14.76 2.08
C ILE A 235 -2.16 -16.23 2.09
N GLU A 236 -3.17 -17.08 2.10
CA GLU A 236 -2.95 -18.49 1.91
C GLU A 236 -2.16 -18.74 0.63
N TYR A 237 -2.52 -18.06 -0.46
CA TYR A 237 -1.78 -18.12 -1.71
C TYR A 237 -0.32 -17.68 -1.54
N LEU A 238 -0.06 -16.53 -0.90
CA LEU A 238 1.28 -15.97 -0.71
C LEU A 238 2.13 -16.82 0.25
N MET A 239 1.54 -17.42 1.28
CA MET A 239 2.21 -18.34 2.20
C MET A 239 2.58 -19.69 1.56
N LYS A 240 1.70 -20.20 0.68
CA LYS A 240 1.90 -21.44 -0.09
C LYS A 240 2.90 -21.25 -1.23
N ASN A 241 2.90 -20.08 -1.87
CA ASN A 241 3.76 -19.75 -3.00
C ASN A 241 4.91 -18.84 -2.57
N ARG A 242 5.94 -19.43 -1.97
CA ARG A 242 7.12 -18.68 -1.48
C ARG A 242 8.09 -18.27 -2.57
N GLU A 243 7.86 -18.59 -3.85
CA GLU A 243 8.77 -18.29 -4.97
C GLU A 243 8.18 -17.28 -5.94
N LEU A 244 7.46 -16.28 -5.44
CA LEU A 244 6.86 -15.25 -6.29
C LEU A 244 7.92 -14.27 -6.81
N SER A 245 7.80 -13.90 -8.08
CA SER A 245 8.54 -12.75 -8.61
C SER A 245 7.84 -11.46 -8.19
N ILE A 246 8.63 -10.41 -7.95
CA ILE A 246 8.10 -9.06 -7.75
C ILE A 246 8.72 -8.16 -8.78
N ASN A 247 7.84 -7.47 -9.49
CA ASN A 247 8.18 -6.52 -10.53
C ASN A 247 7.57 -5.16 -10.19
N TYR A 248 8.38 -4.12 -10.35
CA TYR A 248 7.97 -2.75 -10.17
C TYR A 248 7.74 -2.11 -11.53
N GLY A 249 6.68 -1.31 -11.63
CA GLY A 249 6.32 -0.60 -12.83
C GLY A 249 6.02 0.86 -12.54
N LEU A 250 5.98 1.65 -13.62
CA LEU A 250 5.53 3.03 -13.62
C LEU A 250 4.64 3.21 -14.86
N ILE A 251 3.46 3.79 -14.66
CA ILE A 251 2.58 4.26 -15.73
C ILE A 251 2.46 5.78 -15.56
N THR A 252 2.72 6.52 -16.63
CA THR A 252 2.53 7.96 -16.71
C THR A 252 1.45 8.26 -17.74
N GLU A 253 0.41 8.97 -17.35
CA GLU A 253 -0.65 9.40 -18.26
C GLU A 253 -0.08 10.32 -19.36
N GLY A 254 -0.32 10.01 -20.63
CA GLY A 254 0.15 10.82 -21.77
C GLY A 254 1.53 10.48 -22.34
N ALA A 255 2.13 9.35 -21.96
CA ALA A 255 3.32 8.82 -22.64
C ALA A 255 2.91 8.00 -23.89
N ASP A 256 2.66 8.71 -24.99
CA ASP A 256 2.75 8.19 -26.37
C ASP A 256 4.14 8.48 -26.95
#